data_AF-A0A9W6TPE7-F1
#
_entry.id   AF-A0A9W6TPE7-F1
#
_cell.length_a   1.000
_cell.length_b   1.000
_cell.length_c   1.000
_cell.angle_alpha   90.00
_cell.angle_beta   90.00
_cell.angle_gamma   90.00
#
_symmetry.space_group_name_H-M   'P 1'
#
loop_
_entity.id
_entity.type
_entity.pdbx_description
1 polymer ?
#
loop_
_entity_poly.entity_id
_entity_poly.type
_entity_poly.pdbx_seq_one_letter_code
_entity_poly.pdbx_strand_id
1 'polypeptide(L)'
;MELRMDTRAWATLLPVVQANLNHTPVRSLEGHAPIELFTGLPPSSPLDRVVQPANGPPQELPVESLKLEEALELLRGHLRALHQDATDRKERRRLQEMAKQKGQVCNFKPDFVLWSRIDKRLRDNKLLVRWVGPFRVL
;
A
#
# COMPACT_ATOMS: atom_id res chain seq x y z
N MET A 1 2.27 16.81 -24.17
CA MET A 1 0.86 17.01 -24.52
C MET A 1 0.05 16.46 -23.36
N GLU A 2 -0.35 17.32 -22.40
CA GLU A 2 -1.21 16.88 -21.29
C GLU A 2 -2.59 16.58 -21.86
N LEU A 3 -3.04 15.33 -21.73
CA LEU A 3 -4.39 14.91 -22.07
C LEU A 3 -5.37 15.62 -21.12
N ARG A 4 -5.94 16.75 -21.57
CA ARG A 4 -7.09 17.39 -20.92
C ARG A 4 -8.31 16.49 -21.09
N MET A 5 -8.39 15.45 -20.26
CA MET A 5 -9.57 14.59 -20.19
C MET A 5 -10.65 15.25 -19.34
N ASP A 6 -11.90 15.06 -19.75
CA ASP A 6 -13.04 15.45 -18.93
C ASP A 6 -12.98 14.71 -17.59
N THR A 7 -13.09 15.46 -16.48
CA THR A 7 -13.17 14.91 -15.12
C THR A 7 -14.22 13.82 -14.94
N ARG A 8 -15.28 13.81 -15.77
CA ARG A 8 -16.31 12.76 -15.77
C ARG A 8 -15.84 11.41 -16.33
N ALA A 9 -14.79 11.41 -17.14
CA ALA A 9 -14.21 10.19 -17.75
C ALA A 9 -13.27 9.42 -16.81
N TRP A 10 -13.08 9.88 -15.56
CA TRP A 10 -12.20 9.26 -14.56
C TRP A 10 -12.50 7.77 -14.33
N ALA A 11 -13.78 7.38 -14.33
CA ALA A 11 -14.17 5.98 -14.13
C ALA A 11 -13.55 5.03 -15.18
N THR A 12 -13.40 5.50 -16.42
CA THR A 12 -12.77 4.73 -17.50
C THR A 12 -11.26 4.56 -17.31
N LEU A 13 -10.61 5.48 -16.61
CA LEU A 13 -9.18 5.42 -16.31
C LEU A 13 -8.87 4.57 -15.08
N LEU A 14 -9.85 4.30 -14.22
CA LEU A 14 -9.65 3.62 -12.95
C LEU A 14 -8.90 2.28 -13.11
N PRO A 15 -9.25 1.38 -14.07
CA PRO A 15 -8.51 0.13 -14.25
C PRO A 15 -7.05 0.36 -14.66
N VAL A 16 -6.80 1.37 -15.51
CA VAL A 16 -5.45 1.72 -15.98
C VAL A 16 -4.61 2.29 -14.83
N VAL A 17 -5.19 3.19 -14.03
CA VAL A 17 -4.52 3.76 -12.85
C VAL A 17 -4.23 2.66 -11.84
N GLN A 18 -5.20 1.78 -11.56
CA GLN A 18 -5.03 0.67 -10.64
C GLN A 18 -3.95 -0.31 -11.12
N ALA A 19 -3.94 -0.65 -12.42
CA ALA A 19 -2.88 -1.47 -13.01
C ALA A 19 -1.50 -0.80 -12.87
N ASN A 20 -1.39 0.50 -13.17
CA ASN A 20 -0.13 1.22 -13.01
C ASN A 20 0.34 1.21 -11.54
N LEU A 21 -0.54 1.53 -10.59
CA LEU A 21 -0.19 1.55 -9.17
C LEU A 21 0.22 0.17 -8.65
N ASN A 22 -0.44 -0.90 -9.10
CA ASN A 22 -0.17 -2.25 -8.62
C ASN A 22 1.08 -2.90 -9.25
N HIS A 23 1.48 -2.46 -10.45
CA HIS A 23 2.63 -3.00 -11.19
C HIS A 23 3.87 -2.10 -11.11
N THR A 24 3.75 -0.86 -10.61
CA THR A 24 4.90 0.03 -10.46
C THR A 24 5.64 -0.27 -9.16
N PRO A 25 6.95 -0.51 -9.21
CA PRO A 25 7.72 -0.70 -7.99
C PRO A 25 7.87 0.59 -7.19
N VAL A 26 7.72 0.49 -5.87
CA VAL A 26 7.75 1.67 -4.98
C VAL A 26 8.81 1.53 -3.91
N ARG A 27 9.47 2.65 -3.57
CA ARG A 27 10.57 2.68 -2.58
C ARG A 27 10.14 2.28 -1.16
N SER A 28 8.85 2.35 -0.84
CA SER A 28 8.31 1.91 0.44
C SER A 28 8.21 0.38 0.54
N LEU A 29 8.23 -0.31 -0.60
CA LEU A 29 8.20 -1.76 -0.74
C LEU A 29 9.52 -2.27 -1.33
N GLU A 30 10.61 -1.53 -1.10
CA GLU A 30 11.96 -1.93 -1.53
C GLU A 30 12.17 -2.07 -3.02
N GLY A 31 11.42 -1.29 -3.80
CA GLY A 31 11.50 -1.38 -5.24
C GLY A 31 10.83 -2.65 -5.76
N HIS A 32 9.98 -3.29 -4.96
CA HIS A 32 8.96 -4.23 -5.43
C HIS A 32 7.63 -3.51 -5.71
N ALA A 33 6.88 -4.04 -6.66
CA ALA A 33 5.52 -3.67 -6.96
C ALA A 33 4.54 -4.35 -5.99
N PRO A 34 3.40 -3.71 -5.67
CA PRO A 34 2.37 -4.32 -4.83
C PRO A 34 1.91 -5.71 -5.31
N ILE A 35 1.88 -5.95 -6.62
CA ILE A 35 1.49 -7.26 -7.18
C ILE A 35 2.50 -8.37 -6.86
N GLU A 36 3.78 -8.06 -6.73
CA GLU A 36 4.81 -9.03 -6.35
C GLU A 36 4.62 -9.49 -4.90
N LEU A 37 4.28 -8.58 -4.00
CA LEU A 37 3.99 -8.92 -2.61
C LEU A 37 2.68 -9.68 -2.44
N PHE A 38 1.70 -9.43 -3.32
CA PHE A 38 0.39 -10.07 -3.27
C PHE A 38 0.42 -11.47 -3.89
N THR A 39 1.13 -11.65 -5.00
CA THR A 39 1.08 -12.89 -5.80
C THR A 39 2.38 -13.70 -5.76
N GLY A 40 3.50 -13.09 -5.40
CA GLY A 40 4.84 -13.67 -5.51
C GLY A 40 5.36 -13.77 -6.94
N LEU A 41 4.63 -13.22 -7.91
CA LEU A 41 5.00 -13.20 -9.33
C LEU A 41 5.57 -11.83 -9.71
N PRO A 42 6.53 -11.77 -10.66
CA PRO A 42 7.06 -10.50 -11.14
C PRO A 42 5.96 -9.63 -11.78
N PRO A 43 6.07 -8.29 -11.72
CA PRO A 43 5.06 -7.40 -12.24
C PRO A 43 5.06 -7.51 -13.76
N SER A 44 3.91 -7.86 -14.34
CA SER A 44 3.79 -7.97 -15.79
C SER A 44 3.97 -6.59 -16.44
N SER A 45 4.91 -6.47 -17.37
CA SER A 45 5.03 -5.28 -18.21
C SER A 45 3.92 -5.28 -19.28
N PRO A 46 3.26 -4.14 -19.56
CA PRO A 46 2.38 -4.00 -20.72
C PRO A 46 3.08 -4.31 -22.06
N LEU A 47 4.42 -4.25 -22.10
CA LEU A 47 5.24 -4.47 -23.28
C LEU A 47 5.77 -5.92 -23.41
N ASP A 48 5.59 -6.78 -22.38
CA ASP A 48 6.09 -8.17 -22.39
C ASP A 48 5.12 -9.16 -23.07
N ARG A 49 3.96 -8.69 -23.54
CA ARG A 49 2.96 -9.56 -24.19
C ARG A 49 3.11 -9.57 -25.70
N VAL A 50 3.83 -10.57 -26.21
CA VAL A 50 3.53 -11.12 -27.54
C VAL A 50 2.32 -12.04 -27.37
N VAL A 51 1.16 -11.63 -27.87
CA VAL A 51 -0.02 -12.50 -27.91
C VAL A 51 0.28 -13.62 -28.89
N GLN A 52 0.57 -14.82 -28.38
CA GLN A 52 0.54 -16.03 -29.19
C GLN A 52 -0.95 -16.37 -29.42
N PRO A 53 -1.42 -16.48 -30.68
CA PRO A 53 -2.77 -16.98 -30.93
C PRO A 53 -2.86 -18.41 -30.38
N ALA A 54 -3.86 -18.67 -29.54
CA ALA A 54 -4.18 -20.01 -29.10
C ALA A 54 -4.77 -20.81 -30.28
N ASN A 55 -3.90 -21.25 -31.19
CA ASN A 55 -4.25 -22.23 -32.22
C ASN A 55 -4.15 -23.63 -31.60
N GLY A 56 -5.06 -23.96 -30.69
CA GLY A 56 -5.14 -25.29 -30.10
C GLY A 56 -6.28 -25.43 -29.09
N PRO A 57 -6.88 -26.62 -28.95
CA PRO A 57 -7.84 -26.89 -27.89
C PRO A 57 -7.21 -26.67 -26.50
N PRO A 58 -8.00 -26.30 -25.48
CA PRO A 58 -7.51 -26.10 -24.12
C PRO A 58 -6.70 -27.33 -23.66
N GLN A 59 -5.43 -27.11 -23.32
CA GLN A 59 -4.58 -28.18 -22.79
C GLN A 59 -4.80 -28.25 -21.28
N GLU A 60 -5.37 -29.35 -20.79
CA GLU A 60 -5.32 -29.68 -19.37
C GLU A 60 -3.88 -30.09 -19.03
N LEU A 61 -3.21 -29.28 -18.20
CA LEU A 61 -1.90 -29.62 -17.67
C LEU A 61 -2.10 -30.56 -16.48
N PRO A 62 -1.56 -31.79 -16.51
CA PRO A 62 -1.64 -32.69 -15.37
C PRO A 62 -0.86 -32.07 -14.20
N VAL A 63 -1.57 -31.75 -13.13
CA VAL A 63 -0.99 -31.25 -11.89
C VAL A 63 -0.39 -32.45 -11.16
N GLU A 64 0.91 -32.69 -11.34
CA GLU A 64 1.65 -33.63 -10.48
C GLU A 64 1.70 -33.05 -9.05
N SER A 65 0.79 -33.47 -8.18
CA SER A 65 0.62 -32.92 -6.81
C SER A 65 1.93 -32.80 -6.04
N LEU A 66 2.79 -33.83 -6.06
CA LEU A 66 4.04 -33.83 -5.30
C LEU A 66 5.01 -32.68 -5.64
N LYS A 67 5.03 -32.19 -6.89
CA LYS A 67 5.81 -31.01 -7.29
C LYS A 67 5.11 -29.70 -6.93
N LEU A 68 3.78 -29.73 -6.82
CA LEU A 68 2.98 -28.56 -6.44
C LEU A 68 3.19 -28.22 -4.96
N GLU A 69 3.19 -29.19 -4.06
CA GLU A 69 3.41 -28.92 -2.63
C GLU A 69 4.79 -28.30 -2.35
N GLU A 70 5.84 -28.81 -2.99
CA GLU A 70 7.20 -28.25 -2.90
C GLU A 70 7.27 -26.84 -3.49
N ALA A 71 6.65 -26.62 -4.65
CA ALA A 71 6.58 -25.30 -5.29
C ALA A 71 5.79 -24.29 -4.44
N LEU A 72 4.71 -24.73 -3.78
CA LEU A 72 3.91 -23.90 -2.89
C LEU A 72 4.68 -23.53 -1.62
N GLU A 73 5.44 -24.45 -1.04
CA GLU A 73 6.25 -24.13 0.14
C GLU A 73 7.42 -23.20 -0.19
N LEU A 74 8.04 -23.37 -1.36
CA LEU A 74 9.02 -22.42 -1.89
C LEU A 74 8.40 -21.02 -2.08
N LEU A 75 7.23 -20.93 -2.71
CA LEU A 75 6.51 -19.67 -2.90
C LEU A 75 6.16 -19.01 -1.57
N ARG A 76 5.66 -19.78 -0.59
CA ARG A 76 5.38 -19.29 0.76
C ARG A 76 6.64 -18.77 1.44
N GLY A 77 7.76 -19.47 1.29
CA GLY A 77 9.07 -19.03 1.78
C GLY A 77 9.49 -17.68 1.20
N HIS A 78 9.41 -17.54 -0.12
CA HIS A 78 9.73 -16.28 -0.80
C HIS A 78 8.81 -15.13 -0.38
N LEU A 79 7.49 -15.37 -0.29
CA LEU A 79 6.53 -14.35 0.15
C LEU A 79 6.78 -13.92 1.60
N ARG A 80 7.04 -14.86 2.50
CA ARG A 80 7.40 -14.55 3.90
C ARG A 80 8.66 -13.68 3.96
N ALA A 81 9.70 -14.03 3.20
CA ALA A 81 10.94 -13.26 3.15
C ALA A 81 10.72 -11.83 2.64
N LEU A 82 9.96 -11.67 1.54
CA LEU A 82 9.62 -10.36 1.00
C LEU A 82 8.82 -9.50 2.00
N HIS A 83 7.83 -10.10 2.68
CA HIS A 83 7.01 -9.40 3.68
C HIS A 83 7.83 -9.00 4.91
N GLN A 84 8.76 -9.86 5.35
CA GLN A 84 9.67 -9.55 6.45
C GLN A 84 10.57 -8.37 6.11
N ASP A 85 11.22 -8.37 4.93
CA ASP A 85 12.12 -7.27 4.54
C ASP A 85 11.38 -5.93 4.41
N ALA A 86 10.19 -5.94 3.82
CA ALA A 86 9.34 -4.75 3.75
C ALA A 86 8.97 -4.21 5.14
N THR A 87 8.68 -5.11 6.09
CA THR A 87 8.37 -4.73 7.47
C THR A 87 9.58 -4.16 8.19
N ASP A 88 10.75 -4.80 8.07
CA ASP A 88 11.98 -4.39 8.74
C ASP A 88 12.46 -3.02 8.27
N ARG A 89 12.34 -2.71 6.97
CA ARG A 89 12.74 -1.40 6.46
C ARG A 89 11.74 -0.30 6.78
N LYS A 90 10.45 -0.61 6.81
CA LYS A 90 9.44 0.30 7.36
C LYS A 90 9.77 0.66 8.81
N GLU A 91 10.13 -0.34 9.62
CA GLU A 91 10.52 -0.13 11.01
C GLU A 91 11.84 0.66 11.12
N ARG A 92 12.86 0.33 10.33
CA ARG A 92 14.12 1.11 10.26
C ARG A 92 13.87 2.57 9.90
N ARG A 93 12.98 2.86 8.94
CA ARG A 93 12.60 4.24 8.61
C ARG A 93 11.89 4.92 9.77
N ARG A 94 10.93 4.24 10.40
CA ARG A 94 10.24 4.76 11.59
C ARG A 94 11.23 5.16 12.69
N LEU A 95 12.21 4.29 12.99
CA LEU A 95 13.24 4.55 13.99
C LEU A 95 14.17 5.69 13.58
N GLN A 96 14.56 5.78 12.30
CA GLN A 96 15.36 6.90 11.78
C GLN A 96 14.60 8.24 11.87
N GLU A 97 13.31 8.24 11.56
CA GLU A 97 12.46 9.43 11.69
C GLU A 97 12.29 9.81 13.16
N MET A 98 12.06 8.85 14.06
CA MET A 98 12.02 9.08 15.51
C MET A 98 13.36 9.63 16.02
N ALA A 99 14.50 9.10 15.58
CA ALA A 99 15.82 9.59 15.99
C ALA A 99 16.11 11.01 15.47
N LYS A 100 15.57 11.38 14.30
CA LYS A 100 15.64 12.74 13.76
C LYS A 100 14.68 13.71 14.46
N GLN A 101 13.61 13.20 15.06
CA GLN A 101 12.69 14.03 15.84
C GLN A 101 13.40 14.51 17.11
N LYS A 102 13.59 15.83 17.21
CA LYS A 102 14.03 16.52 18.44
C LYS A 102 12.86 16.85 19.39
N GLY A 103 11.73 16.18 19.20
CA GLY A 103 10.53 16.40 20.00
C GLY A 103 10.71 15.82 21.39
N GLN A 104 10.18 16.50 22.41
CA GLN A 104 10.05 15.92 23.73
C GLN A 104 9.10 14.71 23.62
N VAL A 105 9.56 13.52 24.03
CA VAL A 105 8.68 12.36 24.14
C VAL A 105 7.59 12.74 25.14
N CYS A 106 6.36 12.88 24.67
CA CYS A 106 5.21 13.16 25.51
C CYS A 106 4.91 11.95 26.39
N ASN A 107 5.64 11.81 27.50
CA ASN A 107 5.41 10.82 28.56
C ASN A 107 4.25 11.24 29.47
N PHE A 108 3.19 11.82 28.92
CA PHE A 108 2.01 12.10 29.72
C PHE A 108 1.26 10.77 29.93
N LYS A 109 1.08 10.37 31.18
CA LYS A 109 -0.11 9.63 31.61
C LYS A 109 -1.14 10.71 31.97
N PRO A 110 -1.90 11.25 31.00
CA PRO A 110 -2.83 12.33 31.32
C PRO A 110 -3.99 11.75 32.11
N ASP A 111 -4.12 12.14 33.37
CA ASP A 111 -5.36 11.92 34.12
C ASP A 111 -6.52 12.66 33.43
N PHE A 112 -6.22 13.74 32.69
CA PHE A 112 -7.19 14.54 31.96
C PHE A 112 -6.68 14.98 30.58
N VAL A 113 -7.56 14.95 29.58
CA VAL A 113 -7.30 15.41 28.20
C VAL A 113 -8.27 16.49 27.74
N LEU A 114 -7.82 17.33 26.82
CA LEU A 114 -8.67 18.27 26.07
C LEU A 114 -8.98 17.69 24.70
N TRP A 115 -10.25 17.73 24.31
CA TRP A 115 -10.69 17.30 22.98
C TRP A 115 -10.85 18.51 22.07
N SER A 116 -10.15 18.52 20.95
CA SER A 116 -10.36 19.46 19.86
C SER A 116 -11.64 19.15 19.07
N ARG A 117 -12.49 20.16 18.86
CA ARG A 117 -13.62 20.11 17.94
C ARG A 117 -13.47 21.21 16.91
N ILE A 118 -13.66 20.88 15.64
CA ILE A 118 -13.71 21.87 14.56
C ILE A 118 -14.99 22.69 14.74
N ASP A 119 -14.86 24.01 14.87
CA ASP A 119 -16.01 24.89 15.01
C ASP A 119 -16.66 25.10 13.63
N LYS A 120 -17.71 24.31 13.36
CA LYS A 120 -18.45 24.34 12.09
C LYS A 120 -19.29 25.62 11.92
N ARG A 121 -19.35 26.52 12.91
CA ARG A 121 -20.17 27.74 12.84
C ARG A 121 -19.52 28.86 12.03
N LEU A 122 -18.22 28.77 11.76
CA LEU A 122 -17.56 29.72 10.88
C LEU A 122 -17.74 29.29 9.42
N ARG A 123 -18.32 30.19 8.63
CA ARG A 123 -18.61 29.99 7.21
C ARG A 123 -17.43 30.32 6.29
N ASP A 124 -16.35 30.85 6.85
CA ASP A 124 -15.14 31.18 6.10
C ASP A 124 -14.11 30.08 6.23
N ASN A 125 -13.21 29.97 5.25
CA ASN A 125 -12.14 28.96 5.11
C ASN A 125 -11.11 28.93 6.26
N LYS A 126 -11.42 29.50 7.42
CA LYS A 126 -10.61 29.52 8.62
C LYS A 126 -11.04 28.38 9.56
N LEU A 127 -10.24 27.32 9.60
CA LEU A 127 -10.38 26.26 10.60
C LEU A 127 -10.07 26.84 11.99
N LEU A 128 -11.11 27.11 12.78
CA LEU A 128 -10.97 27.35 14.22
C LEU A 128 -11.24 26.05 14.97
N VAL A 129 -10.28 25.68 15.81
CA VAL A 129 -10.38 24.53 16.70
C VAL A 129 -10.79 25.04 18.07
N ARG A 130 -11.91 24.55 18.58
CA ARG A 130 -12.33 24.76 19.96
C ARG A 130 -11.87 23.58 20.80
N TRP A 131 -11.11 23.85 21.86
CA TRP A 131 -10.74 22.85 22.86
C TRP A 131 -11.85 22.73 23.89
N VAL A 132 -12.25 21.50 24.21
CA VAL A 132 -13.32 21.16 25.17
C VAL A 132 -12.75 20.18 26.19
N GLY A 133 -13.07 20.35 27.47
CA GLY A 133 -12.55 19.52 28.57
C GLY A 133 -12.12 20.39 29.75
N PRO A 134 -11.50 19.81 30.81
CA PRO A 134 -10.79 18.53 30.85
C PRO A 134 -11.69 17.28 30.99
N PHE A 135 -11.40 16.25 30.20
CA PHE A 135 -12.05 14.93 30.29
C PHE A 135 -11.09 13.94 30.96
N ARG A 136 -11.58 13.18 31.94
CA ARG A 136 -10.76 12.15 32.60
C ARG A 136 -10.55 10.97 31.66
N VAL A 137 -9.31 10.49 31.51
CA VAL A 137 -9.02 9.24 30.80
C VAL A 137 -9.32 8.09 31.77
N LEU A 138 -10.28 7.23 31.42
CA LEU A 138 -10.66 6.04 32.20
C LEU A 138 -9.82 4.84 31.83
#